data_AF-A0A072R538-F1
#
_entry.id   AF-A0A072R538-F1
#
_cell.length_a   1.000
_cell.length_b   1.000
_cell.length_c   1.000
_cell.angle_alpha   90.00
_cell.angle_beta   90.00
_cell.angle_gamma   90.00
#
_symmetry.space_group_name_H-M   'P 1'
#
loop_
_entity.id
_entity.type
_entity.pdbx_description
1 polymer ?
#
loop_
_entity_poly.entity_id
_entity_poly.type
_entity_poly.pdbx_seq_one_letter_code
_entity_poly.pdbx_strand_id
1 'polypeptide(L)'
;MSSIYDWSFQAPENANADEMINWAEGQPPSSVNDSARAMMQRIREYVSDHGGAIETDFTVNETDNHTSIKLVTKSPLTVYHDEIVVRFKAQENNLGATSVILNQLSAQPVYKTTGNGVEPLSGGEIQKGGLYELVYHCGLAGKDCDGWYLTNPTIIFPELFPSGFIATFAMEILPAGWLVCDGKEYQRDAYPALFTAIGEVWGKGDGQTTFNVPDFRGVFLRGLDSGREIDKDRLFASQQDESFKAHTHEGTANAAGEHQHVYQQLMRTTSGSTTSMHLRYFAPFKDVWTSSAGIHTHTLTLKETGGEETRPVNVAVVYAIKT
;
A
#
# COMPACT_ATOMS: atom_id res chain seq x y z
N MET A 1 16.96 -46.28 25.21
CA MET A 1 15.93 -45.75 26.12
C MET A 1 14.65 -45.69 25.33
N SER A 2 13.59 -46.33 25.79
CA SER A 2 12.29 -46.30 25.11
C SER A 2 11.57 -44.97 25.32
N SER A 3 10.59 -44.68 24.49
CA SER A 3 9.69 -43.54 24.53
C SER A 3 8.25 -43.99 24.26
N ILE A 4 7.28 -43.10 24.42
CA ILE A 4 5.87 -43.39 24.10
C ILE A 4 5.65 -43.69 22.61
N TYR A 5 6.57 -43.28 21.73
CA TYR A 5 6.50 -43.53 20.29
C TYR A 5 7.02 -44.92 19.89
N ASP A 6 7.65 -45.66 20.81
CA ASP A 6 8.05 -47.05 20.60
C ASP A 6 6.90 -48.05 20.91
N TRP A 7 5.78 -47.56 21.45
CA TRP A 7 4.64 -48.39 21.83
C TRP A 7 3.77 -48.71 20.62
N SER A 8 3.35 -49.97 20.52
CA SER A 8 2.46 -50.47 19.48
C SER A 8 1.00 -50.12 19.78
N PHE A 9 0.22 -49.93 18.71
CA PHE A 9 -1.24 -49.89 18.80
C PHE A 9 -1.86 -51.25 19.17
N GLN A 10 -1.10 -52.34 19.05
CA GLN A 10 -1.52 -53.67 19.45
C GLN A 10 -1.07 -53.96 20.88
N ALA A 11 -2.04 -54.08 21.80
CA ALA A 11 -1.77 -54.33 23.21
C ALA A 11 -0.79 -55.51 23.49
N PRO A 12 -0.86 -56.67 22.79
CA PRO A 12 0.07 -57.78 23.04
C PRO A 12 1.54 -57.48 22.70
N GLU A 13 1.79 -56.54 21.78
CA GLU A 13 3.14 -56.19 21.34
C GLU A 13 3.87 -55.26 22.33
N ASN A 14 3.13 -54.64 23.27
CA ASN A 14 3.68 -53.71 24.25
C ASN A 14 4.35 -54.37 25.46
N ALA A 15 4.31 -55.70 25.58
CA ALA A 15 4.81 -56.41 26.76
C ALA A 15 6.30 -56.12 27.08
N ASN A 16 7.09 -55.72 26.09
CA ASN A 16 8.51 -55.39 26.23
C ASN A 16 8.89 -54.07 25.52
N ALA A 17 7.92 -53.21 25.20
CA ALA A 17 8.19 -51.97 24.45
C ALA A 17 8.95 -50.92 25.27
N ASP A 18 8.79 -50.94 26.60
CA ASP A 18 9.56 -50.11 27.54
C ASP A 18 10.10 -50.96 28.67
N GLU A 19 11.43 -51.09 28.76
CA GLU A 19 12.10 -51.89 29.79
C GLU A 19 11.80 -51.40 31.21
N MET A 20 11.38 -50.14 31.38
CA MET A 20 10.98 -49.59 32.68
C MET A 20 9.55 -49.98 33.09
N ILE A 21 8.74 -50.50 32.17
CA ILE A 21 7.33 -50.82 32.37
C ILE A 21 7.12 -52.32 32.08
N ASN A 22 7.18 -53.14 33.13
CA ASN A 22 7.08 -54.60 33.02
C ASN A 22 5.83 -55.13 33.73
N TRP A 23 4.73 -55.25 32.98
CA TRP A 23 3.45 -55.77 33.49
C TRP A 23 3.32 -57.30 33.36
N ALA A 24 4.30 -58.06 33.85
CA ALA A 24 4.24 -59.52 33.84
C ALA A 24 3.22 -60.10 34.85
N GLU A 25 2.60 -61.22 34.49
CA GLU A 25 1.75 -62.01 35.39
C GLU A 25 2.57 -62.61 36.54
N GLY A 26 2.05 -62.56 37.77
CA GLY A 26 2.71 -63.11 38.97
C GLY A 26 3.83 -62.24 39.55
N GLN A 27 4.01 -61.01 39.07
CA GLN A 27 5.02 -60.10 39.60
C GLN A 27 4.70 -59.61 41.03
N PRO A 28 5.70 -59.31 41.87
CA PRO A 28 5.45 -58.79 43.21
C PRO A 28 4.74 -57.43 43.17
N PRO A 29 3.87 -57.09 44.15
CA PRO A 29 3.18 -55.79 44.18
C PRO A 29 4.10 -54.55 44.10
N SER A 30 5.38 -54.65 44.48
CA SER A 30 6.35 -53.56 44.35
C SER A 30 6.70 -53.25 42.89
N SER A 31 6.87 -54.25 42.03
CA SER A 31 7.22 -54.03 40.61
C SER A 31 6.05 -53.51 39.78
N VAL A 32 4.81 -53.81 40.21
CA VAL A 32 3.58 -53.16 39.70
C VAL A 32 3.67 -51.65 39.94
N ASN A 33 4.06 -51.25 41.15
CA ASN A 33 4.18 -49.84 41.51
C ASN A 33 5.33 -49.13 40.76
N ASP A 34 6.45 -49.82 40.52
CA ASP A 34 7.54 -49.31 39.68
C ASP A 34 7.09 -49.04 38.24
N SER A 35 6.38 -50.00 37.64
CA SER A 35 5.84 -49.87 36.27
C SER A 35 4.83 -48.72 36.17
N ALA A 36 3.99 -48.52 37.19
CA ALA A 36 3.07 -47.38 37.25
C ALA A 36 3.82 -46.04 37.33
N ARG A 37 4.87 -45.94 38.16
CA ARG A 37 5.71 -44.73 38.24
C ARG A 37 6.38 -44.41 36.90
N ALA A 38 6.90 -45.42 36.22
CA ALA A 38 7.51 -45.25 34.90
C ALA A 38 6.47 -44.77 33.86
N MET A 39 5.26 -45.32 33.86
CA MET A 39 4.18 -44.82 33.00
C MET A 39 3.83 -43.35 33.30
N MET A 40 3.75 -42.95 34.57
CA MET A 40 3.54 -41.54 34.95
C MET A 40 4.65 -40.63 34.43
N GLN A 41 5.91 -41.10 34.46
CA GLN A 41 7.05 -40.37 33.88
C GLN A 41 6.88 -40.17 32.37
N ARG A 42 6.54 -41.22 31.61
CA ARG A 42 6.33 -41.13 30.15
C ARG A 42 5.24 -40.15 29.77
N ILE A 43 4.13 -40.16 30.52
CA ILE A 43 3.05 -39.20 30.32
C ILE A 43 3.54 -37.77 30.60
N ARG A 44 4.35 -37.55 31.64
CA ARG A 44 4.89 -36.22 31.95
C ARG A 44 5.87 -35.72 30.91
N GLU A 45 6.72 -36.59 30.37
CA GLU A 45 7.60 -36.31 29.24
C GLU A 45 6.77 -35.86 28.02
N TYR A 46 5.78 -36.67 27.62
CA TYR A 46 4.86 -36.36 26.53
C TYR A 46 4.16 -35.00 26.70
N VAL A 47 3.58 -34.73 27.88
CA VAL A 47 2.94 -33.43 28.19
C VAL A 47 3.94 -32.28 28.10
N SER A 48 5.20 -32.48 28.47
CA SER A 48 6.22 -31.44 28.40
C SER A 48 6.61 -31.12 26.96
N ASP A 49 6.72 -32.14 26.12
CA ASP A 49 7.07 -32.02 24.70
C ASP A 49 5.97 -31.34 23.89
N HIS A 50 4.70 -31.51 24.29
CA HIS A 50 3.53 -30.87 23.67
C HIS A 50 3.14 -29.55 24.32
N GLY A 51 3.75 -29.21 25.46
CA GLY A 51 3.38 -28.09 26.30
C GLY A 51 3.96 -26.74 25.87
N GLY A 52 4.84 -26.71 24.86
CA GLY A 52 5.47 -25.47 24.40
C GLY A 52 6.74 -25.07 25.15
N ALA A 53 7.16 -25.87 26.13
CA ALA A 53 8.25 -25.55 27.05
C ALA A 53 9.55 -26.34 26.76
N ILE A 54 9.65 -26.95 25.58
CA ILE A 54 10.89 -27.60 25.16
C ILE A 54 11.97 -26.55 24.94
N GLU A 55 13.21 -26.93 25.23
CA GLU A 55 14.35 -26.04 25.02
C GLU A 55 14.60 -25.89 23.52
N THR A 56 14.80 -24.64 23.11
CA THR A 56 14.96 -24.26 21.71
C THR A 56 16.25 -23.48 21.55
N ASP A 57 16.97 -23.70 20.47
CA ASP A 57 18.11 -22.88 20.07
C ASP A 57 18.02 -22.59 18.57
N PHE A 58 18.19 -21.32 18.19
CA PHE A 58 17.99 -20.84 16.82
C PHE A 58 19.34 -20.39 16.24
N THR A 59 19.69 -20.94 15.08
CA THR A 59 20.82 -20.47 14.29
C THR A 59 20.31 -19.91 12.97
N VAL A 60 20.31 -18.59 12.85
CA VAL A 60 19.91 -17.88 11.62
C VAL A 60 21.15 -17.58 10.79
N ASN A 61 21.19 -18.04 9.55
CA ASN A 61 22.28 -17.79 8.60
C ASN A 61 21.77 -16.92 7.45
N GLU A 62 22.19 -15.65 7.45
CA GLU A 62 21.80 -14.67 6.43
C GLU A 62 22.41 -14.95 5.05
N THR A 63 23.58 -15.59 4.99
CA THR A 63 24.27 -15.88 3.71
C THR A 63 23.51 -16.94 2.91
N ASP A 64 23.02 -17.97 3.60
CA ASP A 64 22.34 -19.11 2.97
C ASP A 64 20.81 -18.99 3.02
N ASN A 65 20.28 -17.86 3.53
CA ASN A 65 18.85 -17.62 3.73
C ASN A 65 18.15 -18.79 4.45
N HIS A 66 18.75 -19.26 5.54
CA HIS A 66 18.34 -20.50 6.22
C HIS A 66 18.28 -20.34 7.74
N THR A 67 17.35 -21.04 8.38
CA THR A 67 17.21 -21.10 9.84
C THR A 67 17.31 -22.55 10.31
N SER A 68 18.22 -22.84 11.24
CA SER A 68 18.29 -24.14 11.92
C SER A 68 17.72 -23.99 13.32
N ILE A 69 16.82 -24.88 13.72
CA ILE A 69 16.19 -24.89 15.05
C ILE A 69 16.56 -26.19 15.74
N LYS A 70 17.29 -26.12 16.85
CA LYS A 70 17.52 -27.28 17.72
C LYS A 70 16.44 -27.33 18.79
N LEU A 71 15.74 -28.45 18.88
CA LEU A 71 14.71 -28.72 19.86
C LEU A 71 15.18 -29.84 20.78
N VAL A 72 15.13 -29.63 22.10
CA VAL A 72 15.50 -30.66 23.09
C VAL A 72 14.26 -31.08 23.89
N THR A 73 13.74 -32.27 23.58
CA THR A 73 12.58 -32.87 24.26
C THR A 73 12.98 -33.47 25.60
N LYS A 74 11.98 -33.70 26.46
CA LYS A 74 12.14 -34.52 27.66
C LYS A 74 12.05 -36.00 27.35
N SER A 75 11.28 -36.40 26.33
CA SER A 75 11.30 -37.78 25.83
C SER A 75 12.68 -38.10 25.22
N PRO A 76 13.30 -39.26 25.54
CA PRO A 76 14.64 -39.63 25.09
C PRO A 76 14.63 -40.22 23.66
N LEU A 77 14.14 -39.45 22.69
CA LEU A 77 13.99 -39.90 21.30
C LEU A 77 15.36 -40.07 20.63
N THR A 78 15.64 -41.29 20.16
CA THR A 78 16.90 -41.66 19.48
C THR A 78 16.75 -41.98 18.00
N VAL A 79 15.51 -42.05 17.51
CA VAL A 79 15.18 -42.16 16.08
C VAL A 79 13.95 -41.32 15.78
N TYR A 80 13.74 -40.98 14.51
CA TYR A 80 12.50 -40.37 14.07
C TYR A 80 11.41 -41.44 13.93
N HIS A 81 10.27 -41.19 14.55
CA HIS A 81 9.04 -41.95 14.36
C HIS A 81 8.04 -41.05 13.63
N ASP A 82 7.23 -41.65 12.77
CA ASP A 82 6.10 -40.96 12.18
C ASP A 82 5.19 -40.41 13.28
N GLU A 83 4.57 -39.25 13.04
CA GLU A 83 3.63 -38.59 13.96
C GLU A 83 4.24 -38.03 15.26
N ILE A 84 5.56 -37.83 15.35
CA ILE A 84 6.13 -37.07 16.48
C ILE A 84 5.58 -35.66 16.47
N VAL A 85 4.92 -35.26 17.56
CA VAL A 85 4.43 -33.89 17.74
C VAL A 85 5.24 -33.19 18.82
N VAL A 86 5.72 -31.99 18.49
CA VAL A 86 6.42 -31.11 19.45
C VAL A 86 5.86 -29.71 19.37
N ARG A 87 5.77 -29.04 20.51
CA ARG A 87 5.43 -27.62 20.58
C ARG A 87 6.53 -26.85 21.24
N PHE A 88 6.85 -25.68 20.68
CA PHE A 88 7.93 -24.84 21.17
C PHE A 88 7.59 -23.37 21.04
N LYS A 89 8.15 -22.56 21.95
CA LYS A 89 8.11 -21.10 21.83
C LYS A 89 9.32 -20.63 21.05
N ALA A 90 9.11 -19.97 19.92
CA ALA A 90 10.19 -19.47 19.08
C ALA A 90 11.01 -18.38 19.79
N GLN A 91 12.33 -18.46 19.69
CA GLN A 91 13.23 -17.44 20.25
C GLN A 91 13.55 -16.33 19.27
N GLU A 92 13.51 -16.63 17.97
CA GLU A 92 13.78 -15.69 16.89
C GLU A 92 12.81 -15.91 15.72
N ASN A 93 12.85 -14.99 14.74
CA ASN A 93 12.14 -15.16 13.48
C ASN A 93 12.91 -16.12 12.57
N ASN A 94 12.22 -16.94 11.77
CA ASN A 94 12.89 -17.64 10.68
C ASN A 94 13.11 -16.71 9.49
N LEU A 95 14.25 -16.83 8.83
CA LEU A 95 14.65 -15.97 7.71
C LEU A 95 14.29 -16.57 6.34
N GLY A 96 14.25 -17.89 6.24
CA GLY A 96 13.99 -18.60 4.98
C GLY A 96 13.69 -20.08 5.19
N ALA A 97 14.29 -20.93 4.35
CA ALA A 97 14.20 -22.38 4.49
C ALA A 97 14.62 -22.78 5.91
N THR A 98 13.85 -23.67 6.53
CA THR A 98 14.05 -24.01 7.94
C THR A 98 14.27 -25.50 8.09
N SER A 99 15.22 -25.89 8.94
CA SER A 99 15.42 -27.27 9.37
C SER A 99 15.39 -27.38 10.89
N VAL A 100 14.98 -28.54 11.38
CA VAL A 100 14.86 -28.85 12.80
C VAL A 100 15.75 -30.03 13.15
N ILE A 101 16.53 -29.87 14.20
CA ILE A 101 17.32 -30.93 14.84
C ILE A 101 16.63 -31.28 16.15
N LEU A 102 16.07 -32.48 16.25
CA LEU A 102 15.46 -32.99 17.48
C LEU A 102 16.51 -33.74 18.30
N ASN A 103 16.76 -33.33 19.54
CA ASN A 103 17.75 -33.92 20.44
C ASN A 103 19.15 -34.04 19.80
N GLN A 104 19.54 -35.26 19.41
CA GLN A 104 20.81 -35.61 18.76
C GLN A 104 20.59 -36.25 17.38
N LEU A 105 19.37 -36.16 16.83
CA LEU A 105 19.02 -36.70 15.53
C LEU A 105 19.55 -35.82 14.39
N SER A 106 19.48 -36.34 13.16
CA SER A 106 19.80 -35.55 11.97
C SER A 106 18.82 -34.39 11.78
N ALA A 107 19.31 -33.31 11.15
CA ALA A 107 18.46 -32.20 10.76
C ALA A 107 17.44 -32.64 9.72
N GLN A 108 16.19 -32.24 9.89
CA GLN A 108 15.08 -32.53 8.98
C GLN A 108 14.44 -31.22 8.52
N PRO A 109 14.05 -31.11 7.23
CA PRO A 109 13.43 -29.90 6.70
C PRO A 109 12.05 -29.63 7.32
N VAL A 110 11.63 -28.36 7.31
CA VAL A 110 10.32 -27.92 7.77
C VAL A 110 9.49 -27.39 6.60
N TYR A 111 8.25 -27.82 6.54
CA TYR A 111 7.27 -27.48 5.50
C TYR A 111 6.01 -26.86 6.09
N LYS A 112 5.24 -26.21 5.23
CA LYS A 112 3.89 -25.69 5.48
C LYS A 112 2.98 -26.01 4.30
N THR A 113 1.68 -25.95 4.49
CA THR A 113 0.72 -25.90 3.36
C THR A 113 0.42 -24.47 2.95
N THR A 114 0.47 -24.24 1.65
CA THR A 114 0.06 -23.02 0.95
C THR A 114 -1.07 -23.34 -0.01
N GLY A 115 -1.59 -22.32 -0.72
CA GLY A 115 -2.56 -22.54 -1.80
C GLY A 115 -2.02 -23.41 -2.96
N ASN A 116 -0.70 -23.59 -3.05
CA ASN A 116 -0.04 -24.38 -4.08
C ASN A 116 0.33 -25.81 -3.62
N GLY A 117 0.01 -26.16 -2.37
CA GLY A 117 0.37 -27.46 -1.77
C GLY A 117 1.39 -27.33 -0.65
N VAL A 118 2.16 -28.39 -0.41
CA VAL A 118 3.16 -28.44 0.68
C VAL A 118 4.50 -27.93 0.17
N GLU A 119 5.01 -26.86 0.80
CA GLU A 119 6.22 -26.15 0.39
C GLU A 119 7.14 -25.90 1.61
N PRO A 120 8.47 -25.77 1.41
CA PRO A 120 9.37 -25.35 2.48
C PRO A 120 8.98 -23.98 3.04
N LEU A 121 9.42 -23.69 4.27
CA LEU A 121 9.30 -22.33 4.80
C LEU A 121 10.12 -21.33 3.96
N SER A 122 9.61 -20.11 3.85
CA SER A 122 10.17 -19.03 3.02
C SER A 122 10.67 -17.83 3.83
N GLY A 123 10.49 -17.83 5.15
CA GLY A 123 10.87 -16.75 6.05
C GLY A 123 9.64 -16.04 6.60
N GLY A 124 9.65 -15.73 7.89
CA GLY A 124 8.59 -15.00 8.58
C GLY A 124 7.39 -15.83 9.05
N GLU A 125 7.34 -17.13 8.77
CA GLU A 125 6.24 -17.99 9.25
C GLU A 125 6.38 -18.37 10.73
N ILE A 126 7.60 -18.33 11.25
CA ILE A 126 7.93 -18.49 12.67
C ILE A 126 8.40 -17.12 13.16
N GLN A 127 7.70 -16.58 14.16
CA GLN A 127 7.95 -15.26 14.75
C GLN A 127 8.36 -15.41 16.21
N LYS A 128 9.35 -14.62 16.62
CA LYS A 128 9.86 -14.53 17.98
C LYS A 128 8.73 -14.40 18.99
N GLY A 129 8.76 -15.26 20.00
CA GLY A 129 7.76 -15.32 21.07
C GLY A 129 6.49 -16.09 20.72
N GLY A 130 6.28 -16.46 19.46
CA GLY A 130 5.15 -17.28 19.02
C GLY A 130 5.27 -18.73 19.49
N LEU A 131 4.13 -19.37 19.76
CA LEU A 131 4.04 -20.79 20.11
C LEU A 131 3.68 -21.59 18.85
N TYR A 132 4.58 -22.48 18.45
CA TYR A 132 4.44 -23.25 17.21
C TYR A 132 4.36 -24.75 17.49
N GLU A 133 3.66 -25.46 16.61
CA GLU A 133 3.54 -26.90 16.60
C GLU A 133 4.17 -27.47 15.34
N LEU A 134 5.01 -28.48 15.53
CA LEU A 134 5.60 -29.26 14.46
C LEU A 134 5.16 -30.71 14.60
N VAL A 135 4.75 -31.30 13.48
CA VAL A 135 4.43 -32.72 13.36
C VAL A 135 5.42 -33.34 12.39
N TYR A 136 6.22 -34.30 12.84
CA TYR A 136 7.10 -35.05 11.96
C TYR A 136 6.28 -36.08 11.21
N HIS A 137 6.51 -36.18 9.90
CA HIS A 137 5.93 -37.22 9.08
C HIS A 137 6.94 -37.79 8.09
N CYS A 138 6.84 -39.10 7.84
CA CYS A 138 7.55 -39.75 6.75
C CYS A 138 6.79 -39.63 5.42
N GLY A 139 7.50 -39.56 4.30
CA GLY A 139 6.88 -39.45 2.96
C GLY A 139 6.06 -38.18 2.75
N LEU A 140 6.50 -37.07 3.34
CA LEU A 140 5.80 -35.80 3.29
C LEU A 140 5.74 -35.25 1.85
N ALA A 141 4.59 -34.65 1.49
CA ALA A 141 4.37 -34.01 0.18
C ALA A 141 4.45 -34.95 -1.04
N GLY A 142 4.22 -36.26 -0.87
CA GLY A 142 4.24 -37.25 -1.97
C GLY A 142 5.61 -37.38 -2.65
N LYS A 143 6.63 -36.79 -2.03
CA LYS A 143 8.04 -37.01 -2.32
C LYS A 143 8.52 -37.94 -1.21
N ASP A 144 9.40 -38.88 -1.50
CA ASP A 144 9.99 -39.78 -0.50
C ASP A 144 10.94 -39.03 0.47
N CYS A 145 10.51 -37.88 0.99
CA CYS A 145 11.25 -37.05 1.92
C CYS A 145 10.52 -37.01 3.25
N ASP A 146 11.27 -37.28 4.31
CA ASP A 146 10.78 -37.10 5.67
C ASP A 146 10.97 -35.64 6.08
N GLY A 147 10.14 -35.15 6.98
CA GLY A 147 10.25 -33.78 7.42
C GLY A 147 9.21 -33.38 8.45
N TRP A 148 9.36 -32.16 8.93
CA TRP A 148 8.45 -31.54 9.88
C TRP A 148 7.41 -30.72 9.16
N TYR A 149 6.18 -30.78 9.65
CA TYR A 149 5.07 -29.98 9.20
C TYR A 149 4.73 -28.93 10.24
N LEU A 150 4.84 -27.65 9.87
CA LEU A 150 4.40 -26.52 10.68
C LEU A 150 2.89 -26.36 10.51
N THR A 151 2.13 -26.70 11.55
CA THR A 151 0.65 -26.73 11.49
C THR A 151 0.01 -25.36 11.69
N ASN A 152 0.73 -24.42 12.31
CA ASN A 152 0.24 -23.08 12.64
C ASN A 152 1.20 -21.96 12.21
N PRO A 153 1.58 -21.87 10.91
CA PRO A 153 2.44 -20.80 10.45
C PRO A 153 1.79 -19.43 10.67
N THR A 154 2.60 -18.42 11.03
CA THR A 154 2.15 -17.03 11.01
C THR A 154 1.68 -16.69 9.61
N ILE A 155 0.47 -16.14 9.51
CA ILE A 155 -0.06 -15.64 8.25
C ILE A 155 0.74 -14.41 7.85
N ILE A 156 1.58 -14.57 6.82
CA ILE A 156 2.27 -13.47 6.17
C ILE A 156 1.33 -12.89 5.13
N PHE A 157 0.81 -11.70 5.39
CA PHE A 157 0.09 -10.97 4.35
C PHE A 157 1.14 -10.37 3.40
N PRO A 158 1.14 -10.72 2.09
CA PRO A 158 1.93 -9.95 1.15
C PRO A 158 1.46 -8.50 1.23
N GLU A 159 2.41 -7.57 1.22
CA GLU A 159 2.09 -6.14 1.26
C GLU A 159 1.22 -5.82 0.03
N LEU A 160 -0.09 -5.63 0.24
CA LEU A 160 -1.05 -5.50 -0.87
C LEU A 160 -0.76 -4.25 -1.72
N PHE A 161 -0.17 -3.24 -1.08
CA PHE A 161 0.32 -2.02 -1.70
C PHE A 161 1.72 -1.74 -1.16
N PRO A 162 2.74 -1.56 -2.03
CA PRO A 162 4.08 -1.23 -1.57
C PRO A 162 4.10 0.17 -0.93
N SER A 163 5.02 0.37 0.01
CA SER A 163 5.29 1.71 0.54
C SER A 163 5.61 2.71 -0.59
N GLY A 164 5.09 3.94 -0.47
CA GLY A 164 5.13 4.96 -1.52
C GLY A 164 3.95 4.92 -2.50
N PHE A 165 3.09 3.89 -2.45
CA PHE A 165 1.88 3.83 -3.26
C PHE A 165 0.89 4.94 -2.87
N ILE A 166 0.38 5.67 -3.87
CA ILE A 166 -0.59 6.75 -3.69
C ILE A 166 -2.00 6.22 -4.00
N ALA A 167 -2.93 6.44 -3.07
CA ALA A 167 -4.34 6.09 -3.24
C ALA A 167 -5.26 7.28 -2.95
N THR A 168 -6.50 7.16 -3.39
CA THR A 168 -7.58 8.11 -3.11
C THR A 168 -8.54 7.51 -2.10
N PHE A 169 -8.96 8.32 -1.13
CA PHE A 169 -9.86 7.94 -0.05
C PHE A 169 -11.10 8.84 -0.06
N ALA A 170 -12.27 8.21 0.05
CA ALA A 170 -13.56 8.90 0.22
C ALA A 170 -13.82 9.32 1.69
N MET A 171 -12.81 9.23 2.55
CA MET A 171 -12.87 9.50 3.99
C MET A 171 -11.66 10.35 4.41
N GLU A 172 -11.86 11.21 5.42
CA GLU A 172 -10.79 12.09 5.94
C GLU A 172 -9.89 11.39 6.96
N ILE A 173 -10.44 10.46 7.74
CA ILE A 173 -9.69 9.68 8.73
C ILE A 173 -9.10 8.47 8.02
N LEU A 174 -7.79 8.41 7.90
CA LEU A 174 -7.11 7.32 7.20
C LEU A 174 -6.97 6.06 8.06
N PRO A 175 -7.02 4.86 7.46
CA PRO A 175 -6.67 3.63 8.15
C PRO A 175 -5.19 3.61 8.54
N ALA A 176 -4.82 2.74 9.50
CA ALA A 176 -3.44 2.56 9.91
C ALA A 176 -2.53 2.17 8.72
N GLY A 177 -1.30 2.71 8.72
CA GLY A 177 -0.31 2.47 7.66
C GLY A 177 -0.42 3.40 6.45
N TRP A 178 -1.14 4.52 6.57
CA TRP A 178 -1.27 5.55 5.54
C TRP A 178 -1.04 6.94 6.13
N LEU A 179 -0.44 7.82 5.33
CA LEU A 179 -0.27 9.25 5.65
C LEU A 179 -0.97 10.10 4.60
N VAL A 180 -1.55 11.23 5.01
CA VAL A 180 -2.14 12.18 4.08
C VAL A 180 -1.02 12.80 3.22
N CYS A 181 -1.28 13.02 1.93
CA CYS A 181 -0.39 13.79 1.07
C CYS A 181 -0.61 15.30 1.29
N ASP A 182 -0.12 15.81 2.43
CA ASP A 182 -0.27 17.21 2.89
C ASP A 182 1.06 17.99 2.97
N GLY A 183 2.14 17.45 2.42
CA GLY A 183 3.48 18.06 2.47
C GLY A 183 4.21 17.91 3.80
N LYS A 184 3.62 17.21 4.78
CA LYS A 184 4.18 17.13 6.12
C LYS A 184 5.52 16.37 6.17
N GLU A 185 6.35 16.79 7.11
CA GLU A 185 7.64 16.19 7.41
C GLU A 185 7.51 15.01 8.39
N TYR A 186 8.23 13.92 8.11
CA TYR A 186 8.27 12.69 8.91
C TYR A 186 9.70 12.19 9.12
N GLN A 187 9.92 11.45 10.20
CA GLN A 187 11.22 10.86 10.58
C GLN A 187 11.55 9.64 9.71
N ARG A 188 12.78 9.56 9.19
CA ARG A 188 13.28 8.44 8.37
C ARG A 188 13.25 7.12 9.12
N ASP A 189 13.66 7.13 10.40
CA ASP A 189 13.70 5.94 11.24
C ASP A 189 12.30 5.43 11.63
N ALA A 190 11.31 6.31 11.66
CA ALA A 190 9.92 5.92 11.91
C ALA A 190 9.25 5.31 10.66
N TYR A 191 9.69 5.71 9.46
CA TYR A 191 9.13 5.29 8.17
C TYR A 191 10.23 4.90 7.16
N PRO A 192 11.06 3.88 7.45
CA PRO A 192 12.25 3.56 6.65
C PRO A 192 11.90 3.04 5.26
N ALA A 193 10.83 2.25 5.13
CA ALA A 193 10.33 1.74 3.85
C ALA A 193 9.84 2.88 2.95
N LEU A 194 9.07 3.83 3.51
CA LEU A 194 8.58 4.99 2.76
C LEU A 194 9.72 5.90 2.32
N PHE A 195 10.68 6.19 3.20
CA PHE A 195 11.84 6.99 2.83
C PHE A 195 12.67 6.32 1.72
N THR A 196 12.83 5.00 1.78
CA THR A 196 13.50 4.25 0.71
C THR A 196 12.74 4.35 -0.61
N ALA A 197 11.40 4.35 -0.56
CA ALA A 197 10.56 4.42 -1.76
C ALA A 197 10.54 5.81 -2.42
N ILE A 198 10.45 6.90 -1.65
CA ILE A 198 10.24 8.25 -2.22
C ILE A 198 11.43 9.21 -2.04
N GLY A 199 12.36 8.87 -1.15
CA GLY A 199 13.52 9.70 -0.82
C GLY A 199 13.14 11.11 -0.42
N GLU A 200 13.85 12.08 -0.99
CA GLU A 200 13.68 13.51 -0.73
C GLU A 200 12.95 14.25 -1.87
N VAL A 201 12.35 13.53 -2.82
CA VAL A 201 11.73 14.11 -4.03
C VAL A 201 10.68 15.16 -3.67
N TRP A 202 9.93 14.93 -2.60
CA TRP A 202 8.83 15.77 -2.15
C TRP A 202 9.24 16.78 -1.07
N GLY A 203 10.53 16.84 -0.73
CA GLY A 203 11.09 17.72 0.27
C GLY A 203 12.14 17.01 1.11
N LYS A 204 13.21 17.74 1.44
CA LYS A 204 14.37 17.22 2.17
C LYS A 204 14.15 17.11 3.68
N GLY A 205 13.02 17.59 4.20
CA GLY A 205 12.83 17.83 5.63
C GLY A 205 13.95 18.70 6.20
N ASP A 206 14.59 18.22 7.25
CA ASP A 206 15.75 18.81 7.92
C ASP A 206 17.09 18.54 7.22
N GLY A 207 17.08 17.74 6.15
CA GLY A 207 18.26 17.33 5.38
C GLY A 207 19.11 16.24 6.03
N GLN A 208 18.67 15.65 7.15
CA GLN A 208 19.42 14.63 7.89
C GLN A 208 18.54 13.47 8.37
N THR A 209 17.54 13.76 9.20
CA THR A 209 16.72 12.75 9.91
C THR A 209 15.29 12.66 9.39
N THR A 210 14.86 13.61 8.57
CA THR A 210 13.48 13.66 8.08
C THR A 210 13.39 13.75 6.56
N PHE A 211 12.16 13.64 6.06
CA PHE A 211 11.75 13.79 4.67
C PHE A 211 10.29 14.23 4.61
N ASN A 212 9.84 14.76 3.47
CA ASN A 212 8.45 15.18 3.27
C ASN A 212 7.66 14.16 2.43
N VAL A 213 6.36 14.03 2.73
CA VAL A 213 5.39 13.42 1.82
C VAL A 213 4.96 14.44 0.75
N PRO A 214 4.33 14.00 -0.37
CA PRO A 214 3.77 14.95 -1.35
C PRO A 214 2.71 15.86 -0.74
N ASP A 215 2.51 17.04 -1.32
CA ASP A 215 1.31 17.88 -1.07
C ASP A 215 0.41 17.88 -2.31
N PHE A 216 -0.70 17.15 -2.25
CA PHE A 216 -1.65 17.03 -3.37
C PHE A 216 -2.97 17.74 -3.10
N ARG A 217 -3.05 18.55 -2.06
CA ARG A 217 -4.28 19.30 -1.74
C ARG A 217 -4.53 20.32 -2.83
N GLY A 218 -5.69 20.22 -3.48
CA GLY A 218 -6.08 21.12 -4.57
C GLY A 218 -5.39 20.86 -5.91
N VAL A 219 -4.67 19.74 -6.07
CA VAL A 219 -3.92 19.43 -7.29
C VAL A 219 -4.57 18.27 -8.04
N PHE A 220 -4.63 18.38 -9.37
CA PHE A 220 -4.94 17.24 -10.24
C PHE A 220 -3.67 16.47 -10.58
N LEU A 221 -3.66 15.17 -10.30
CA LEU A 221 -2.55 14.31 -10.71
C LEU A 221 -2.66 13.96 -12.19
N ARG A 222 -1.52 14.07 -12.89
CA ARG A 222 -1.36 13.67 -14.29
C ARG A 222 -0.25 12.65 -14.41
N GLY A 223 -0.40 11.71 -15.34
CA GLY A 223 0.65 10.73 -15.65
C GLY A 223 1.90 11.43 -16.19
N LEU A 224 3.08 10.95 -15.78
CA LEU A 224 4.35 11.35 -16.36
C LEU A 224 4.44 10.81 -17.80
N ASP A 225 4.76 11.68 -18.77
CA ASP A 225 4.83 11.30 -20.18
C ASP A 225 5.83 10.18 -20.44
N SER A 226 7.02 10.27 -19.83
CA SER A 226 8.07 9.25 -19.86
C SER A 226 8.42 8.76 -21.28
N GLY A 227 8.45 9.68 -22.26
CA GLY A 227 8.90 9.40 -23.63
C GLY A 227 7.78 9.07 -24.61
N ARG A 228 6.52 9.37 -24.28
CA ARG A 228 5.36 9.25 -25.17
C ARG A 228 5.18 10.48 -26.09
N GLU A 229 5.87 11.58 -25.80
CA GLU A 229 5.90 12.82 -26.59
C GLU A 229 4.60 13.64 -26.59
N ILE A 230 3.66 13.36 -25.68
CA ILE A 230 2.43 14.16 -25.50
C ILE A 230 2.67 15.33 -24.54
N ASP A 231 3.43 15.09 -23.46
CA ASP A 231 3.79 16.06 -22.44
C ASP A 231 5.32 16.00 -22.18
N LYS A 232 6.07 16.15 -23.27
CA LYS A 232 7.52 15.90 -23.39
C LYS A 232 8.41 16.68 -22.42
N ASP A 233 8.00 17.88 -22.01
CA ASP A 233 8.81 18.77 -21.16
C ASP A 233 8.49 18.58 -19.66
N ARG A 234 7.63 17.61 -19.32
CA ARG A 234 7.20 17.35 -17.94
C ARG A 234 8.22 16.53 -17.18
N LEU A 235 8.71 17.10 -16.08
CA LEU A 235 9.56 16.40 -15.12
C LEU A 235 8.72 15.67 -14.06
N PHE A 236 9.25 14.55 -13.57
CA PHE A 236 8.68 13.84 -12.42
C PHE A 236 8.53 14.77 -11.22
N ALA A 237 7.41 14.66 -10.51
CA ALA A 237 7.06 15.46 -9.33
C ALA A 237 7.03 17.00 -9.54
N SER A 238 7.05 17.50 -10.78
CA SER A 238 6.93 18.93 -11.04
C SER A 238 5.48 19.42 -11.00
N GLN A 239 5.25 20.55 -10.35
CA GLN A 239 3.96 21.24 -10.37
C GLN A 239 3.77 22.00 -11.70
N GLN A 240 2.52 22.18 -12.10
CA GLN A 240 2.14 22.99 -13.26
C GLN A 240 1.05 23.96 -12.85
N ASP A 241 1.20 25.22 -13.26
CA ASP A 241 0.14 26.20 -13.15
C ASP A 241 -0.96 25.94 -14.18
N GLU A 242 -2.15 26.51 -13.94
CA GLU A 242 -3.24 26.43 -14.91
C GLU A 242 -2.86 27.09 -16.25
N SER A 243 -3.39 26.54 -17.33
CA SER A 243 -3.14 27.06 -18.67
C SER A 243 -4.30 26.73 -19.60
N PHE A 244 -4.60 27.65 -20.51
CA PHE A 244 -5.52 27.42 -21.61
C PHE A 244 -4.75 27.21 -22.91
N LYS A 245 -5.32 26.39 -23.79
CA LYS A 245 -4.85 26.32 -25.16
C LYS A 245 -5.01 27.68 -25.83
N ALA A 246 -3.92 28.18 -26.41
CA ALA A 246 -3.94 29.41 -27.19
C ALA A 246 -5.02 29.34 -28.29
N HIS A 247 -5.80 30.40 -28.42
CA HIS A 247 -6.85 30.55 -29.42
C HIS A 247 -7.05 32.03 -29.76
N THR A 248 -7.72 32.30 -30.88
CA THR A 248 -7.98 33.65 -31.37
C THR A 248 -9.48 33.92 -31.47
N HIS A 249 -9.85 35.18 -31.29
CA HIS A 249 -11.19 35.68 -31.55
C HIS A 249 -11.13 36.62 -32.76
N GLU A 250 -12.00 36.40 -33.73
CA GLU A 250 -12.21 37.33 -34.84
C GLU A 250 -13.52 38.08 -34.62
N GLY A 251 -13.51 39.38 -34.86
CA GLY A 251 -14.68 40.23 -34.77
C GLY A 251 -14.72 41.21 -35.92
N THR A 252 -15.87 41.27 -36.60
CA THR A 252 -16.13 42.25 -37.65
C THR A 252 -17.25 43.16 -37.20
N ALA A 253 -17.05 44.48 -37.30
CA ALA A 253 -18.15 45.43 -37.22
C ALA A 253 -18.64 45.71 -38.66
N ASN A 254 -19.97 45.77 -38.85
CA ASN A 254 -20.52 46.23 -40.12
C ASN A 254 -20.00 47.64 -40.42
N ALA A 255 -19.65 47.93 -41.67
CA ALA A 255 -19.36 49.31 -42.05
C ALA A 255 -20.60 50.16 -41.74
N ALA A 256 -20.49 51.22 -40.92
CA ALA A 256 -21.65 52.07 -40.61
C ALA A 256 -22.13 52.92 -41.80
N GLY A 257 -21.64 52.62 -43.01
CA GLY A 257 -22.03 53.25 -44.26
C GLY A 257 -21.69 54.74 -44.30
N GLU A 258 -21.89 55.32 -45.47
CA GLU A 258 -21.90 56.76 -45.64
C GLU A 258 -23.21 57.32 -45.04
N HIS A 259 -23.14 58.23 -44.06
CA HIS A 259 -24.34 58.90 -43.55
C HIS A 259 -24.15 60.40 -43.34
N GLN A 260 -25.28 61.11 -43.35
CA GLN A 260 -25.38 62.55 -43.13
C GLN A 260 -26.34 62.84 -41.99
N HIS A 261 -26.10 63.91 -41.25
CA HIS A 261 -27.02 64.41 -40.23
C HIS A 261 -27.80 65.60 -40.77
N VAL A 262 -29.05 65.77 -40.32
CA VAL A 262 -29.89 66.93 -40.64
C VAL A 262 -30.05 67.81 -39.40
N TYR A 263 -29.87 69.12 -39.57
CA TYR A 263 -30.20 70.11 -38.54
C TYR A 263 -30.98 71.27 -39.14
N GLN A 264 -31.78 71.92 -38.31
CA GLN A 264 -32.60 73.06 -38.73
C GLN A 264 -31.81 74.35 -38.58
N GLN A 265 -31.44 74.94 -39.71
CA GLN A 265 -30.81 76.25 -39.73
C GLN A 265 -31.87 77.35 -39.85
N LEU A 266 -31.80 78.35 -38.97
CA LEU A 266 -32.64 79.54 -39.06
C LEU A 266 -32.23 80.36 -40.28
N MET A 267 -33.12 80.48 -41.27
CA MET A 267 -32.83 81.29 -42.45
C MET A 267 -33.45 82.68 -42.33
N ARG A 268 -32.65 83.72 -42.56
CA ARG A 268 -33.15 85.10 -42.63
C ARG A 268 -33.46 85.43 -44.09
N THR A 269 -34.72 85.34 -44.48
CA THR A 269 -35.18 85.71 -45.84
C THR A 269 -35.84 87.09 -45.82
N THR A 270 -35.40 87.97 -46.71
CA THR A 270 -36.05 89.26 -46.97
C THR A 270 -36.88 89.14 -48.24
N SER A 271 -38.21 89.02 -48.13
CA SER A 271 -39.10 89.11 -49.28
C SER A 271 -39.31 90.59 -49.64
N GLY A 272 -38.80 91.02 -50.79
CA GLY A 272 -39.12 92.34 -51.33
C GLY A 272 -40.57 92.36 -51.81
N SER A 273 -41.45 93.08 -51.10
CA SER A 273 -42.72 93.52 -51.67
C SER A 273 -42.45 94.79 -52.47
N THR A 274 -42.74 94.79 -53.78
CA THR A 274 -42.67 96.01 -54.62
C THR A 274 -43.73 97.04 -54.25
N THR A 275 -44.58 96.79 -53.25
CA THR A 275 -45.76 97.60 -52.91
C THR A 275 -45.95 97.86 -51.41
N SER A 276 -45.02 97.47 -50.53
CA SER A 276 -45.13 97.75 -49.09
C SER A 276 -43.77 97.92 -48.38
N MET A 277 -43.61 99.03 -47.65
CA MET A 277 -42.39 99.41 -46.91
C MET A 277 -42.15 98.64 -45.60
N HIS A 278 -42.87 97.55 -45.35
CA HIS A 278 -42.62 96.68 -44.20
C HIS A 278 -41.92 95.37 -44.59
N LEU A 279 -40.65 95.27 -44.21
CA LEU A 279 -39.89 94.01 -44.22
C LEU A 279 -40.54 93.02 -43.24
N ARG A 280 -41.22 92.00 -43.76
CA ARG A 280 -41.66 90.86 -42.94
C ARG A 280 -40.47 89.93 -42.71
N TYR A 281 -39.99 89.86 -41.47
CA TYR A 281 -39.05 88.82 -41.06
C TYR A 281 -39.83 87.57 -40.69
N PHE A 282 -39.92 86.62 -41.62
CA PHE A 282 -40.20 85.24 -41.27
C PHE A 282 -38.87 84.52 -41.09
N ALA A 283 -38.76 83.69 -40.05
CA ALA A 283 -37.59 82.85 -39.82
C ALA A 283 -37.97 81.40 -40.10
N PRO A 284 -38.09 80.99 -41.38
CA PRO A 284 -38.32 79.59 -41.69
C PRO A 284 -37.09 78.77 -41.27
N PHE A 285 -37.34 77.62 -40.67
CA PHE A 285 -36.32 76.59 -40.50
C PHE A 285 -36.13 75.89 -41.84
N LYS A 286 -34.89 75.71 -42.26
CA LYS A 286 -34.56 74.82 -43.38
C LYS A 286 -33.68 73.69 -42.86
N ASP A 287 -34.04 72.48 -43.25
CA ASP A 287 -33.22 71.30 -43.05
C ASP A 287 -31.94 71.44 -43.89
N VAL A 288 -30.79 71.47 -43.19
CA VAL A 288 -29.46 71.49 -43.79
C VAL A 288 -28.77 70.18 -43.45
N TRP A 289 -28.33 69.49 -44.49
CA TRP A 289 -27.58 68.25 -44.36
C TRP A 289 -26.10 68.57 -44.16
N THR A 290 -25.44 67.86 -43.25
CA THR A 290 -23.99 67.91 -43.14
C THR A 290 -23.33 67.31 -44.38
N SER A 291 -22.03 67.57 -44.58
CA SER A 291 -21.24 66.71 -45.46
C SER A 291 -21.32 65.28 -44.96
N SER A 292 -21.19 64.34 -45.89
CA SER A 292 -21.05 62.93 -45.55
C SER A 292 -19.87 62.70 -44.61
N ALA A 293 -20.09 61.92 -43.55
CA ALA A 293 -19.00 61.38 -42.75
C ALA A 293 -18.44 60.15 -43.47
N GLY A 294 -17.19 60.25 -43.94
CA GLY A 294 -16.47 59.17 -44.63
C GLY A 294 -16.12 57.99 -43.72
N ILE A 295 -15.29 57.08 -44.24
CA ILE A 295 -14.83 55.85 -43.57
C ILE A 295 -14.37 56.15 -42.14
N HIS A 296 -14.92 55.43 -41.16
CA HIS A 296 -14.53 55.47 -39.75
C HIS A 296 -14.28 54.06 -39.22
N THR A 297 -13.64 53.96 -38.05
CA THR A 297 -13.28 52.69 -37.41
C THR A 297 -14.22 52.34 -36.26
N HIS A 298 -14.44 51.04 -36.05
CA HIS A 298 -15.08 50.50 -34.86
C HIS A 298 -14.02 49.88 -33.95
N THR A 299 -14.05 50.24 -32.67
CA THR A 299 -13.29 49.54 -31.64
C THR A 299 -14.16 48.42 -31.05
N LEU A 300 -13.75 47.17 -31.22
CA LEU A 300 -14.32 46.06 -30.47
C LEU A 300 -13.53 45.89 -29.17
N THR A 301 -14.20 46.08 -28.04
CA THR A 301 -13.62 45.86 -26.71
C THR A 301 -14.14 44.54 -26.16
N LEU A 302 -13.24 43.59 -25.91
CA LEU A 302 -13.54 42.36 -25.17
C LEU A 302 -13.29 42.61 -23.68
N LYS A 303 -14.19 42.14 -22.83
CA LYS A 303 -14.01 42.11 -21.37
C LYS A 303 -13.58 40.72 -20.94
N GLU A 304 -12.85 40.66 -19.83
CA GLU A 304 -12.59 39.41 -19.13
C GLU A 304 -13.93 38.78 -18.70
N THR A 305 -14.04 37.47 -18.84
CA THR A 305 -15.20 36.67 -18.40
C THR A 305 -14.68 35.35 -17.85
N GLY A 306 -15.28 34.87 -16.76
CA GLY A 306 -14.84 33.64 -16.08
C GLY A 306 -14.81 33.80 -14.56
N GLY A 307 -14.21 32.82 -13.89
CA GLY A 307 -13.85 32.87 -12.47
C GLY A 307 -12.33 32.80 -12.29
N GLU A 308 -11.88 32.68 -11.05
CA GLU A 308 -10.46 32.67 -10.65
C GLU A 308 -9.67 31.42 -11.06
N GLU A 309 -10.36 30.34 -11.47
CA GLU A 309 -9.73 29.05 -11.78
C GLU A 309 -10.38 28.38 -12.98
N THR A 310 -9.54 27.73 -13.78
CA THR A 310 -9.97 26.89 -14.89
C THR A 310 -9.93 25.43 -14.53
N ARG A 311 -11.10 24.78 -14.41
CA ARG A 311 -11.17 23.36 -14.09
C ARG A 311 -12.34 22.64 -14.73
N PRO A 312 -12.21 21.33 -15.02
CA PRO A 312 -13.36 20.48 -15.31
C PRO A 312 -14.23 20.31 -14.05
N VAL A 313 -15.48 19.87 -14.25
CA VAL A 313 -16.33 19.40 -13.13
C VAL A 313 -15.57 18.30 -12.36
N ASN A 314 -15.47 18.44 -11.04
CA ASN A 314 -14.71 17.52 -10.20
C ASN A 314 -15.29 17.40 -8.79
N VAL A 315 -14.81 16.40 -8.05
CA VAL A 315 -15.12 16.13 -6.64
C VAL A 315 -13.80 15.93 -5.90
N ALA A 316 -13.68 16.52 -4.71
CA ALA A 316 -12.49 16.39 -3.89
C ALA A 316 -12.48 15.06 -3.11
N VAL A 317 -11.30 14.44 -3.05
CA VAL A 317 -11.00 13.22 -2.27
C VAL A 317 -9.67 13.42 -1.54
N VAL A 318 -9.41 12.61 -0.53
CA VAL A 318 -8.13 12.65 0.18
C VAL A 318 -7.12 11.79 -0.57
N TYR A 319 -5.99 12.39 -0.96
CA TYR A 319 -4.83 11.64 -1.39
C TYR A 319 -4.02 11.20 -0.17
N ALA A 320 -3.64 9.93 -0.14
CA ALA A 320 -2.79 9.38 0.89
C ALA A 320 -1.73 8.46 0.29
N ILE A 321 -0.63 8.32 1.02
CA ILE A 321 0.53 7.51 0.66
C ILE A 321 0.72 6.37 1.67
N LYS A 322 0.97 5.17 1.16
CA LYS A 322 1.23 3.98 1.96
C LYS A 322 2.59 4.12 2.65
N THR A 323 2.64 3.91 3.96
CA THR A 323 3.88 3.94 4.78
C THR A 323 4.62 2.63 4.75
#